data_AF-A0AAD9R5P4-F1
#
_entry.id   AF-A0AAD9R5P4-F1
#
_cell.length_a   1.000
_cell.length_b   1.000
_cell.length_c   1.000
_cell.angle_alpha   90.00
_cell.angle_beta   90.00
_cell.angle_gamma   90.00
#
_symmetry.space_group_name_H-M   'P 1'
#
loop_
_entity.id
_entity.type
_entity.pdbx_description
1 polymer ?
#
loop_
_entity_poly.entity_id
_entity_poly.type
_entity_poly.pdbx_seq_one_letter_code
_entity_poly.pdbx_strand_id
1 'polypeptide(L)'
;TDLKTVTLNQVQTFETSDKILKNAKFDKEVSCRLAGISDLIAAEGKYHLKCYARFLRNTQKIPQEDQEKDKAEQLHAGNQSCDDELRNDAIEDIDLDVELLSWLYRVAVKVHHDVKSAPTHGCIGNINQESVEDIIPRSLFILVSLLCTGSQEEENEADTDLKTLVLSVCQDIVFVASRGRKLTPKHLGLGLTLHQATRSKELVQLLHSAGHSISYETVLRMDNSSANDVLVRYKENGNVFVPRNFTESTASYTRYAVDNMDINEETLSGMGTFHATQVAAFRRKGDDELPMDIRIIPKSARRLDLEVPQLHQLSQISLENKKPEAVLEEPVEEGWYKPIQEKIDESYKKELAWILGRLVHQQPELQKIPGWSGFNQLLSSNQHQVTMVGPLPIVNAPAHEYETLWTVILRCKAMTRLRNGKYTVITMDEGLYNKAKMLQWAKMEEFKNVVVVLGGFHTQMTLSKVIGKYLESSGISDIWAESEVFGETTAVNILKGKLWNRVVRAHKLSYEALWRVHQGFQHGDFVTKETKNAFNQIADDQALEHVNKSGKVAGGL
;
A
#
# COMPACT_ATOMS: atom_id res chain seq x y z
N THR A 1 35.28 12.16 26.66
CA THR A 1 34.87 10.74 26.46
C THR A 1 34.24 10.63 25.09
N ASP A 2 34.83 9.81 24.23
CA ASP A 2 34.62 9.72 22.78
C ASP A 2 33.17 9.82 22.28
N LEU A 3 32.97 10.69 21.28
CA LEU A 3 31.69 10.99 20.61
C LEU A 3 31.48 10.18 19.31
N LYS A 4 32.23 9.10 19.09
CA LYS A 4 32.07 8.25 17.91
C LYS A 4 31.44 6.91 18.32
N THR A 5 30.29 6.62 17.70
CA THR A 5 29.39 5.45 17.87
C THR A 5 28.40 5.53 19.03
N VAL A 6 27.41 6.42 18.94
CA VAL A 6 26.15 6.25 19.69
C VAL A 6 25.07 5.85 18.69
N THR A 7 24.54 4.64 18.82
CA THR A 7 23.43 4.12 18.03
C THR A 7 22.17 4.96 18.27
N LEU A 8 21.64 5.54 17.19
CA LEU A 8 20.34 6.22 17.19
C LEU A 8 19.23 5.17 17.12
N ASN A 9 18.27 5.26 18.04
CA ASN A 9 17.07 4.42 18.02
C ASN A 9 15.96 5.19 17.33
N GLN A 10 15.22 4.52 16.46
CA GLN A 10 14.05 5.09 15.80
C GLN A 10 12.82 4.92 16.68
N VAL A 11 11.92 5.91 16.66
CA VAL A 11 10.59 5.78 17.27
C VAL A 11 9.77 4.82 16.38
N GLN A 12 9.48 3.63 16.91
CA GLN A 12 8.83 2.55 16.17
C GLN A 12 7.42 2.21 16.71
N THR A 13 7.00 2.83 17.81
CA THR A 13 5.68 2.56 18.44
C THR A 13 4.95 3.86 18.77
N PHE A 14 3.62 3.84 18.62
CA PHE A 14 2.76 4.99 18.93
C PHE A 14 2.84 5.36 20.42
N GLU A 15 2.95 4.36 21.31
CA GLU A 15 3.18 4.60 22.74
C GLU A 15 4.45 5.42 23.00
N THR A 16 5.55 5.14 22.29
CA THR A 16 6.80 5.90 22.43
C THR A 16 6.65 7.30 21.83
N SER A 17 5.98 7.42 20.68
CA SER A 17 5.68 8.70 20.03
C SER A 17 4.88 9.61 20.95
N ASP A 18 3.74 9.13 21.46
CA ASP A 18 2.85 9.88 22.36
C ASP A 18 3.54 10.25 23.66
N LYS A 19 4.36 9.36 24.21
CA LYS A 19 5.08 9.62 25.46
C LYS A 19 6.14 10.70 25.28
N ILE A 20 6.80 10.78 24.12
CA ILE A 20 7.73 11.86 23.82
C ILE A 20 6.97 13.17 23.59
N LEU A 21 5.91 13.16 22.78
CA LEU A 21 5.12 14.36 22.45
C LEU A 21 4.42 14.96 23.67
N LYS A 22 3.84 14.13 24.54
CA LYS A 22 3.21 14.60 25.80
C LYS A 22 4.23 15.24 26.74
N ASN A 23 5.40 14.61 26.89
CA ASN A 23 6.44 15.11 27.79
C ASN A 23 7.24 16.28 27.20
N ALA A 24 7.27 16.43 25.87
CA ALA A 24 8.01 17.49 25.18
C ALA A 24 7.49 18.88 25.59
N LYS A 25 6.22 19.00 25.98
CA LYS A 25 5.65 20.26 26.52
C LYS A 25 6.38 20.80 27.74
N PHE A 26 7.08 19.94 28.49
CA PHE A 26 7.82 20.29 29.70
C PHE A 26 9.32 20.48 29.47
N ASP A 27 9.79 20.39 28.22
CA ASP A 27 11.17 20.64 27.82
C ASP A 27 11.19 21.61 26.64
N LYS A 28 11.56 22.87 26.89
CA LYS A 28 11.47 23.96 25.91
C LYS A 28 12.29 23.69 24.64
N GLU A 29 13.43 23.01 24.75
CA GLU A 29 14.29 22.71 23.59
C GLU A 29 13.66 21.63 22.71
N VAL A 30 13.10 20.59 23.32
CA VAL A 30 12.40 19.50 22.62
C VAL A 30 11.06 19.99 22.06
N SER A 31 10.30 20.80 22.80
CA SER A 31 9.02 21.37 22.35
C SER A 31 9.17 22.19 21.06
N CYS A 32 10.20 23.03 20.96
CA CYS A 32 10.45 23.82 19.76
C CYS A 32 10.80 22.95 18.54
N ARG A 33 11.54 21.85 18.74
CA ARG A 33 11.89 20.92 17.65
C ARG A 33 10.73 20.05 17.18
N LEU A 34 9.74 19.82 18.05
CA LEU A 34 8.58 18.99 17.77
C LEU A 34 7.31 19.80 17.46
N ALA A 35 7.43 21.11 17.29
CA ALA A 35 6.31 21.98 16.97
C ALA A 35 5.68 21.58 15.62
N GLY A 36 4.36 21.34 15.62
CA GLY A 36 3.61 20.90 14.43
C GLY A 36 3.71 19.40 14.12
N ILE A 37 4.48 18.62 14.88
CA ILE A 37 4.60 17.17 14.69
C ILE A 37 3.63 16.46 15.64
N SER A 38 2.61 15.80 15.10
CA SER A 38 1.66 14.98 15.85
C SER A 38 2.00 13.48 15.86
N ASP A 39 2.89 13.03 14.99
CA ASP A 39 3.33 11.63 14.89
C ASP A 39 4.84 11.54 14.61
N LEU A 40 5.60 11.08 15.62
CA LEU A 40 7.05 10.91 15.52
C LEU A 40 7.45 9.68 14.70
N ILE A 41 6.55 8.72 14.46
CA ILE A 41 6.83 7.58 13.58
C ILE A 41 6.83 8.07 12.12
N ALA A 42 5.79 8.80 11.73
CA ALA A 42 5.69 9.42 10.40
C ALA A 42 6.77 10.48 10.16
N ALA A 43 7.18 11.21 11.20
CA ALA A 43 8.29 12.16 11.14
C ALA A 43 9.69 11.52 11.27
N GLU A 44 9.77 10.18 11.25
CA GLU A 44 11.02 9.40 11.38
C GLU A 44 11.90 9.80 12.59
N GLY A 45 11.26 10.10 13.72
CA GLY A 45 11.92 10.55 14.94
C GLY A 45 13.00 9.58 15.41
N LYS A 46 14.18 10.11 15.74
CA LYS A 46 15.34 9.35 16.23
C LYS A 46 15.86 9.93 17.53
N TYR A 47 16.29 9.06 18.45
CA TYR A 47 16.81 9.48 19.76
C TYR A 47 17.98 8.61 20.21
N HIS A 48 18.85 9.20 21.03
CA HIS A 48 19.84 8.45 21.79
C HIS A 48 19.19 7.88 23.05
N LEU A 49 19.41 6.59 23.35
CA LEU A 49 18.81 5.91 24.50
C LEU A 49 19.12 6.63 25.83
N LYS A 50 20.37 7.11 26.00
CA LYS A 50 20.80 7.88 27.18
C LYS A 50 20.11 9.25 27.27
N CYS A 51 19.86 9.91 26.14
CA CYS A 51 19.16 11.19 26.11
C CYS A 51 17.67 11.02 26.41
N TYR A 52 17.04 9.97 25.87
CA TYR A 52 15.64 9.65 26.15
C TYR A 52 15.39 9.33 27.63
N ALA A 53 16.26 8.51 28.24
CA ALA A 53 16.18 8.22 29.68
C ALA A 53 16.45 9.45 30.58
N ARG A 54 17.21 10.44 30.09
CA ARG A 54 17.42 11.71 30.80
C ARG A 54 16.20 12.64 30.62
N PHE A 55 15.68 12.74 29.41
CA PHE A 55 14.48 13.50 29.06
C PHE A 55 13.28 13.07 29.92
N LEU A 56 12.96 11.76 29.97
CA LEU A 56 11.85 11.26 30.80
C LEU A 56 12.03 11.55 32.30
N ARG A 57 13.27 11.48 32.81
CA ARG A 57 13.55 11.79 34.22
C ARG A 57 13.42 13.27 34.55
N ASN A 58 13.73 14.14 33.60
CA ASN A 58 13.62 15.58 33.78
C ASN A 58 12.16 16.03 33.67
N THR A 59 11.38 15.45 32.76
CA THR A 59 9.97 15.80 32.55
C THR A 59 9.05 15.21 33.62
N GLN A 60 9.45 14.11 34.28
CA GLN A 60 8.72 13.53 35.44
C GLN A 60 8.97 14.27 36.77
N LYS A 61 9.97 15.15 36.86
CA LYS A 61 10.32 15.89 38.09
C LYS A 61 9.62 17.25 38.22
N ILE A 62 8.81 17.65 37.25
CA ILE A 62 8.08 18.92 37.24
C ILE A 62 6.71 18.65 37.89
N PRO A 63 6.41 19.21 39.08
CA PRO A 63 5.17 18.91 39.81
C PRO A 63 3.92 19.36 39.05
N GLN A 64 2.84 18.62 39.30
CA GLN A 64 1.46 18.93 38.91
C GLN A 64 1.01 20.29 39.50
N GLU A 65 1.25 21.40 38.81
CA GLU A 65 0.73 22.72 39.22
C GLU A 65 -0.47 23.23 38.39
N ASP A 66 -0.95 22.48 37.38
CA ASP A 66 -2.06 22.92 36.52
C ASP A 66 -3.30 21.98 36.54
N GLN A 67 -3.62 21.37 37.68
CA GLN A 67 -4.87 20.60 37.86
C GLN A 67 -5.78 21.11 38.99
N GLU A 68 -5.68 22.39 39.36
CA GLU A 68 -6.66 23.06 40.22
C GLU A 68 -7.35 24.19 39.45
N LYS A 69 -8.33 23.85 38.60
CA LYS A 69 -9.32 24.85 38.13
C LYS A 69 -10.77 24.40 38.02
N ASP A 70 -11.11 23.12 38.22
CA ASP A 70 -12.50 22.64 38.10
C ASP A 70 -13.04 21.89 39.34
N LYS A 71 -12.50 22.15 40.54
CA LYS A 71 -13.05 21.60 41.81
C LYS A 71 -13.41 22.68 42.83
N ALA A 72 -14.04 23.75 42.36
CA ALA A 72 -14.66 24.74 43.22
C ALA A 72 -16.17 24.75 42.99
N GLU A 73 -16.85 23.70 43.41
CA GLU A 73 -18.26 23.79 43.79
C GLU A 73 -18.59 22.66 44.77
N GLN A 74 -19.13 23.06 45.93
CA GLN A 74 -19.67 22.24 47.02
C GLN A 74 -18.70 21.75 48.11
N LEU A 75 -18.20 22.70 48.91
CA LEU A 75 -17.87 22.49 50.32
C LEU A 75 -18.54 23.58 51.17
N HIS A 76 -19.77 23.32 51.60
CA HIS A 76 -20.44 23.89 52.77
C HIS A 76 -21.45 22.82 53.20
N ALA A 77 -21.51 22.27 54.42
CA ALA A 77 -20.95 22.67 55.69
C ALA A 77 -20.70 21.41 56.53
N GLY A 78 -19.61 21.41 57.29
CA GLY A 78 -19.38 20.45 58.36
C GLY A 78 -18.92 21.21 59.59
N ASN A 79 -19.79 21.31 60.59
CA ASN A 79 -19.40 21.48 61.98
C ASN A 79 -20.60 21.11 62.86
N GLN A 80 -20.59 19.91 63.44
CA GLN A 80 -20.81 19.73 64.87
C GLN A 80 -20.52 18.28 65.30
N SER A 81 -20.17 18.20 66.57
CA SER A 81 -19.43 17.15 67.27
C SER A 81 -20.27 15.96 67.75
N CYS A 82 -19.56 14.89 68.10
CA CYS A 82 -19.78 13.96 69.23
C CYS A 82 -21.18 13.36 69.41
N ASP A 83 -21.33 12.05 69.27
CA ASP A 83 -21.24 11.08 70.38
C ASP A 83 -21.56 9.66 69.91
N ASP A 84 -21.11 8.71 70.74
CA ASP A 84 -21.35 7.27 70.70
C ASP A 84 -22.76 6.85 70.27
N GLU A 85 -22.86 5.76 69.50
CA GLU A 85 -23.70 4.62 69.87
C GLU A 85 -23.43 3.39 68.98
N LEU A 86 -23.05 2.30 69.64
CA LEU A 86 -23.03 0.94 69.13
C LEU A 86 -24.41 0.56 68.56
N ARG A 87 -24.48 0.15 67.28
CA ARG A 87 -25.51 -0.78 66.83
C ARG A 87 -24.96 -1.72 65.75
N ASN A 88 -24.96 -3.00 66.12
CA ASN A 88 -24.91 -4.14 65.22
C ASN A 88 -25.88 -3.94 64.06
N ASP A 89 -25.41 -4.21 62.85
CA ASP A 89 -26.16 -4.92 61.80
C ASP A 89 -25.15 -5.41 60.75
N ALA A 90 -24.47 -6.51 61.09
CA ALA A 90 -23.85 -7.38 60.11
C ALA A 90 -24.87 -8.48 59.81
N ILE A 91 -25.66 -8.32 58.75
CA ILE A 91 -26.33 -9.35 57.92
C ILE A 91 -27.00 -8.57 56.78
N GLU A 92 -26.35 -8.45 55.62
CA GLU A 92 -27.01 -8.22 54.31
C GLU A 92 -26.05 -8.35 53.08
N ASP A 93 -24.74 -8.59 53.27
CA ASP A 93 -23.79 -8.69 52.15
C ASP A 93 -23.68 -10.09 51.49
N ILE A 94 -24.37 -11.12 51.99
CA ILE A 94 -24.23 -12.50 51.46
C ILE A 94 -25.19 -12.80 50.29
N ASP A 95 -26.33 -12.11 50.20
CA ASP A 95 -27.37 -12.42 49.20
C ASP A 95 -27.14 -11.73 47.84
N LEU A 96 -26.50 -10.55 47.84
CA LEU A 96 -26.23 -9.78 46.63
C LEU A 96 -25.27 -10.50 45.68
N ASP A 97 -24.26 -11.17 46.23
CA ASP A 97 -23.29 -11.97 45.46
C ASP A 97 -23.92 -13.22 44.85
N VAL A 98 -24.85 -13.88 45.56
CA VAL A 98 -25.54 -15.08 45.05
C VAL A 98 -26.49 -14.72 43.91
N GLU A 99 -27.22 -13.62 44.03
CA GLU A 99 -28.12 -13.16 42.96
C GLU A 99 -27.34 -12.70 41.73
N LEU A 100 -26.27 -11.91 41.91
CA LEU A 100 -25.39 -11.49 40.83
C LEU A 100 -24.76 -12.69 40.11
N LEU A 101 -24.25 -13.67 40.85
CA LEU A 101 -23.69 -14.91 40.28
C LEU A 101 -24.75 -15.72 39.52
N SER A 102 -26.00 -15.73 39.99
CA SER A 102 -27.13 -16.37 39.29
C SER A 102 -27.44 -15.69 37.97
N TRP A 103 -27.47 -14.34 37.93
CA TRP A 103 -27.65 -13.57 36.70
C TRP A 103 -26.50 -13.80 35.71
N LEU A 104 -25.25 -13.73 36.17
CA LEU A 104 -24.07 -14.00 35.36
C LEU A 104 -24.09 -15.42 34.78
N TYR A 105 -24.47 -16.42 35.59
CA TYR A 105 -24.61 -17.79 35.13
C TYR A 105 -25.68 -17.91 34.03
N ARG A 106 -26.86 -17.32 34.22
CA ARG A 106 -27.95 -17.36 33.23
C ARG A 106 -27.54 -16.69 31.91
N VAL A 107 -26.90 -15.53 31.98
CA VAL A 107 -26.39 -14.81 30.80
C VAL A 107 -25.30 -15.64 30.11
N ALA A 108 -24.33 -16.16 30.86
CA ALA A 108 -23.24 -16.98 30.32
C ALA A 108 -23.76 -18.25 29.64
N VAL A 109 -24.73 -18.95 30.22
CA VAL A 109 -25.33 -20.16 29.62
C VAL A 109 -26.06 -19.82 28.33
N LYS A 110 -26.82 -18.73 28.31
CA LYS A 110 -27.57 -18.30 27.11
C LYS A 110 -26.62 -17.89 25.99
N VAL A 111 -25.62 -17.05 26.28
CA VAL A 111 -24.59 -16.66 25.30
C VAL A 111 -23.79 -17.87 24.84
N HIS A 112 -23.44 -18.80 25.74
CA HIS A 112 -22.73 -20.02 25.37
C HIS A 112 -23.56 -20.94 24.45
N HIS A 113 -24.89 -20.99 24.64
CA HIS A 113 -25.79 -21.69 23.73
C HIS A 113 -25.75 -21.07 22.32
N ASP A 114 -25.80 -19.74 22.23
CA ASP A 114 -25.72 -19.01 20.95
C ASP A 114 -24.34 -19.18 20.29
N VAL A 115 -23.26 -19.16 21.07
CA VAL A 115 -21.91 -19.46 20.58
C VAL A 115 -21.81 -20.90 20.07
N LYS A 116 -22.52 -21.86 20.69
CA LYS A 116 -22.61 -23.25 20.22
C LYS A 116 -23.47 -23.42 18.97
N SER A 117 -24.44 -22.56 18.70
CA SER A 117 -25.22 -22.57 17.46
C SER A 117 -24.60 -21.76 16.32
N ALA A 118 -23.63 -20.88 16.61
CA ALA A 118 -22.93 -20.06 15.60
C ALA A 118 -22.40 -20.88 14.40
N PRO A 119 -22.50 -20.38 13.16
CA PRO A 119 -21.96 -21.07 12.00
C PRO A 119 -20.42 -21.14 12.02
N THR A 120 -19.83 -22.00 11.19
CA THR A 120 -18.38 -21.99 10.94
C THR A 120 -18.11 -21.18 9.68
N HIS A 121 -17.04 -20.39 9.67
CA HIS A 121 -16.56 -19.77 8.45
C HIS A 121 -16.08 -20.86 7.48
N GLY A 122 -16.64 -20.86 6.28
CA GLY A 122 -16.47 -21.92 5.28
C GLY A 122 -15.76 -21.46 4.01
N CYS A 123 -15.19 -20.26 3.98
CA CYS A 123 -14.60 -19.64 2.79
C CYS A 123 -13.16 -19.18 3.06
N ILE A 124 -12.29 -19.20 2.05
CA ILE A 124 -10.93 -18.62 2.11
C ILE A 124 -10.91 -17.19 1.54
N GLY A 125 -11.85 -16.85 0.65
CA GLY A 125 -11.89 -15.58 -0.07
C GLY A 125 -12.66 -14.45 0.63
N ASN A 126 -13.61 -14.78 1.50
CA ASN A 126 -14.52 -13.81 2.13
C ASN A 126 -14.08 -13.44 3.55
N ILE A 127 -12.85 -12.93 3.71
CA ILE A 127 -12.31 -12.49 5.01
C ILE A 127 -12.48 -10.97 5.10
N ASN A 128 -13.64 -10.52 5.55
CA ASN A 128 -13.98 -9.12 5.75
C ASN A 128 -14.88 -8.95 6.99
N GLN A 129 -15.27 -7.72 7.30
CA GLN A 129 -16.08 -7.45 8.47
C GLN A 129 -17.51 -8.02 8.35
N GLU A 130 -18.12 -7.94 7.18
CA GLU A 130 -19.47 -8.50 6.91
C GLU A 130 -19.53 -10.00 7.23
N SER A 131 -18.53 -10.77 6.80
CA SER A 131 -18.47 -12.20 7.05
C SER A 131 -18.21 -12.57 8.53
N VAL A 132 -17.70 -11.62 9.32
CA VAL A 132 -17.60 -11.78 10.79
C VAL A 132 -18.98 -11.55 11.41
N GLU A 133 -19.68 -10.51 10.99
CA GLU A 133 -21.03 -10.16 11.50
C GLU A 133 -22.04 -11.28 11.25
N ASP A 134 -21.93 -12.00 10.13
CA ASP A 134 -22.74 -13.19 9.82
C ASP A 134 -22.52 -14.38 10.78
N ILE A 135 -21.34 -14.45 11.42
CA ILE A 135 -20.92 -15.60 12.23
C ILE A 135 -21.08 -15.33 13.73
N ILE A 136 -20.87 -14.09 14.15
CA ILE A 136 -20.89 -13.73 15.57
C ILE A 136 -22.34 -13.55 16.05
N PRO A 137 -22.78 -14.30 17.07
CA PRO A 137 -24.10 -14.09 17.64
C PRO A 137 -24.24 -12.69 18.24
N ARG A 138 -25.37 -12.02 17.96
CA ARG A 138 -25.67 -10.68 18.49
C ARG A 138 -25.57 -10.61 20.03
N SER A 139 -25.97 -11.68 20.71
CA SER A 139 -25.87 -11.78 22.18
C SER A 139 -24.43 -11.75 22.69
N LEU A 140 -23.49 -12.38 21.97
CA LEU A 140 -22.07 -12.32 22.29
C LEU A 140 -21.51 -10.92 22.02
N PHE A 141 -21.85 -10.33 20.86
CA PHE A 141 -21.41 -8.98 20.52
C PHE A 141 -21.83 -7.97 21.59
N ILE A 142 -23.12 -7.94 21.95
CA ILE A 142 -23.64 -7.03 22.99
C ILE A 142 -22.93 -7.25 24.32
N LEU A 143 -22.72 -8.50 24.74
CA LEU A 143 -22.03 -8.79 26.00
C LEU A 143 -20.59 -8.25 26.00
N VAL A 144 -19.82 -8.51 24.94
CA VAL A 144 -18.43 -8.05 24.85
C VAL A 144 -18.36 -6.54 24.71
N SER A 145 -19.26 -5.92 23.94
CA SER A 145 -19.38 -4.45 23.87
C SER A 145 -19.61 -3.86 25.26
N LEU A 146 -20.58 -4.37 26.02
CA LEU A 146 -20.87 -3.90 27.38
C LEU A 146 -19.68 -4.09 28.33
N LEU A 147 -18.91 -5.18 28.19
CA LEU A 147 -17.69 -5.39 28.96
C LEU A 147 -16.58 -4.39 28.60
N CYS A 148 -16.55 -3.89 27.37
CA CYS A 148 -15.56 -2.92 26.90
C CYS A 148 -15.94 -1.47 27.21
N THR A 149 -17.22 -1.10 27.12
CA THR A 149 -17.70 0.30 27.26
C THR A 149 -18.32 0.60 28.62
N GLY A 150 -18.87 -0.39 29.32
CA GLY A 150 -19.58 -0.20 30.59
C GLY A 150 -20.97 0.44 30.47
N SER A 151 -21.45 0.74 29.26
CA SER A 151 -22.77 1.34 28.99
C SER A 151 -23.32 0.92 27.62
N GLN A 152 -24.65 1.05 27.42
CA GLN A 152 -25.22 0.99 26.07
C GLN A 152 -24.99 2.36 25.41
N GLU A 153 -23.96 2.46 24.57
CA GLU A 153 -23.76 3.67 23.78
C GLU A 153 -24.80 3.76 22.65
N GLU A 154 -25.35 4.96 22.44
CA GLU A 154 -26.13 5.30 21.25
C GLU A 154 -25.16 5.35 20.05
N GLU A 155 -25.50 4.67 18.95
CA GLU A 155 -24.66 4.54 17.75
C GLU A 155 -24.20 5.90 17.22
N ASN A 156 -22.96 6.30 17.53
CA ASN A 156 -22.29 7.42 16.88
C ASN A 156 -21.35 6.88 15.79
N GLU A 157 -21.31 7.55 14.62
CA GLU A 157 -20.50 7.17 13.45
C GLU A 157 -18.98 7.08 13.70
N ALA A 158 -18.49 7.56 14.86
CA ALA A 158 -17.10 7.50 15.28
C ALA A 158 -16.63 6.12 15.83
N ASP A 159 -17.52 5.12 15.93
CA ASP A 159 -17.26 3.87 16.67
C ASP A 159 -16.80 2.66 15.81
N THR A 160 -16.34 2.90 14.58
CA THR A 160 -15.95 1.81 13.65
C THR A 160 -14.74 1.01 14.12
N ASP A 161 -13.79 1.67 14.79
CA ASP A 161 -12.57 1.04 15.31
C ASP A 161 -12.87 0.15 16.53
N LEU A 162 -13.73 0.61 17.46
CA LEU A 162 -14.12 -0.18 18.62
C LEU A 162 -14.92 -1.41 18.20
N LYS A 163 -15.88 -1.25 17.27
CA LYS A 163 -16.63 -2.37 16.69
C LYS A 163 -15.69 -3.45 16.15
N THR A 164 -14.63 -3.06 15.44
CA THR A 164 -13.62 -3.99 14.91
C THR A 164 -12.88 -4.74 16.02
N LEU A 165 -12.49 -4.05 17.10
CA LEU A 165 -11.83 -4.66 18.26
C LEU A 165 -12.75 -5.63 19.00
N VAL A 166 -14.02 -5.25 19.23
CA VAL A 166 -15.03 -6.11 19.87
C VAL A 166 -15.26 -7.37 19.03
N LEU A 167 -15.44 -7.23 17.71
CA LEU A 167 -15.60 -8.36 16.80
C LEU A 167 -14.37 -9.28 16.79
N SER A 168 -13.17 -8.73 16.97
CA SER A 168 -11.93 -9.52 17.09
C SER A 168 -11.94 -10.41 18.35
N VAL A 169 -12.40 -9.89 19.49
CA VAL A 169 -12.53 -10.66 20.75
C VAL A 169 -13.64 -11.71 20.65
N CYS A 170 -14.79 -11.35 20.07
CA CYS A 170 -15.90 -12.28 19.86
C CYS A 170 -15.48 -13.51 19.05
N GLN A 171 -14.66 -13.32 18.03
CA GLN A 171 -14.12 -14.42 17.22
C GLN A 171 -13.23 -15.37 18.01
N ASP A 172 -12.40 -14.86 18.92
CA ASP A 172 -11.57 -15.69 19.81
C ASP A 172 -12.45 -16.53 20.73
N ILE A 173 -13.50 -15.92 21.30
CA ILE A 173 -14.45 -16.64 22.16
C ILE A 173 -15.13 -17.77 21.38
N VAL A 174 -15.61 -17.52 20.16
CA VAL A 174 -16.25 -18.56 19.32
C VAL A 174 -15.27 -19.69 18.99
N PHE A 175 -14.04 -19.34 18.62
CA PHE A 175 -13.01 -20.31 18.27
C PHE A 175 -12.63 -21.19 19.48
N VAL A 176 -12.33 -20.57 20.62
CA VAL A 176 -11.95 -21.26 21.87
C VAL A 176 -13.11 -22.10 22.41
N ALA A 177 -14.32 -21.55 22.49
CA ALA A 177 -15.50 -22.29 22.96
C ALA A 177 -15.82 -23.51 22.09
N SER A 178 -15.51 -23.45 20.80
CA SER A 178 -15.63 -24.58 19.89
C SER A 178 -14.48 -25.59 19.95
N ARG A 179 -13.39 -25.27 20.68
CA ARG A 179 -12.11 -25.99 20.69
C ARG A 179 -11.49 -26.06 19.28
N GLY A 180 -11.53 -24.94 18.56
CA GLY A 180 -11.00 -24.82 17.19
C GLY A 180 -11.79 -25.58 16.11
N ARG A 181 -13.03 -26.04 16.42
CA ARG A 181 -13.90 -26.72 15.45
C ARG A 181 -14.64 -25.75 14.54
N LYS A 182 -15.00 -24.57 15.06
CA LYS A 182 -15.59 -23.48 14.29
C LYS A 182 -14.50 -22.53 13.87
N LEU A 183 -14.29 -22.40 12.57
CA LEU A 183 -13.35 -21.45 12.02
C LEU A 183 -13.99 -20.06 12.00
N THR A 184 -13.19 -19.03 12.23
CA THR A 184 -13.62 -17.63 12.07
C THR A 184 -12.71 -16.92 11.06
N PRO A 185 -13.17 -15.81 10.44
CA PRO A 185 -12.35 -15.04 9.51
C PRO A 185 -10.99 -14.64 10.09
N LYS A 186 -10.92 -14.20 11.35
CA LYS A 186 -9.69 -13.86 12.07
C LYS A 186 -8.69 -15.01 12.14
N HIS A 187 -9.11 -16.18 12.64
CA HIS A 187 -8.21 -17.32 12.82
C HIS A 187 -7.68 -17.84 11.49
N LEU A 188 -8.55 -17.88 10.48
CA LEU A 188 -8.21 -18.27 9.12
C LEU A 188 -7.22 -17.28 8.50
N GLY A 189 -7.57 -16.00 8.49
CA GLY A 189 -6.79 -14.93 7.89
C GLY A 189 -5.42 -14.78 8.54
N LEU A 190 -5.35 -14.83 9.88
CA LEU A 190 -4.08 -14.77 10.61
C LEU A 190 -3.20 -15.99 10.31
N GLY A 191 -3.76 -17.20 10.30
CA GLY A 191 -2.98 -18.41 10.01
C GLY A 191 -2.41 -18.44 8.60
N LEU A 192 -3.24 -18.13 7.59
CA LEU A 192 -2.80 -18.08 6.20
C LEU A 192 -1.81 -16.95 5.95
N THR A 193 -2.09 -15.74 6.43
CA THR A 193 -1.23 -14.57 6.23
C THR A 193 0.12 -14.74 6.92
N LEU A 194 0.13 -15.25 8.16
CA LEU A 194 1.38 -15.49 8.88
C LEU A 194 2.25 -16.52 8.18
N HIS A 195 1.65 -17.63 7.73
CA HIS A 195 2.38 -18.64 6.98
C HIS A 195 2.91 -18.09 5.66
N GLN A 196 2.10 -17.30 4.93
CA GLN A 196 2.51 -16.69 3.67
C GLN A 196 3.67 -15.71 3.84
N ALA A 197 3.66 -14.89 4.89
CA ALA A 197 4.68 -13.88 5.15
C ALA A 197 5.99 -14.46 5.69
N THR A 198 5.91 -15.51 6.52
CA THR A 198 7.08 -16.00 7.28
C THR A 198 7.59 -17.36 6.83
N ARG A 199 6.74 -18.18 6.20
CA ARG A 199 6.97 -19.61 5.92
C ARG A 199 7.36 -20.44 7.16
N SER A 200 7.17 -19.92 8.37
CA SER A 200 7.53 -20.60 9.62
C SER A 200 6.35 -21.39 10.18
N LYS A 201 6.58 -22.69 10.38
CA LYS A 201 5.66 -23.56 11.09
C LYS A 201 5.58 -23.19 12.57
N GLU A 202 6.71 -22.85 13.18
CA GLU A 202 6.84 -22.53 14.61
C GLU A 202 5.99 -21.32 14.97
N LEU A 203 6.03 -20.25 14.17
CA LEU A 203 5.25 -19.04 14.42
C LEU A 203 3.75 -19.30 14.31
N VAL A 204 3.31 -20.07 13.31
CA VAL A 204 1.90 -20.47 13.17
C VAL A 204 1.46 -21.32 14.36
N GLN A 205 2.29 -22.26 14.79
CA GLN A 205 2.00 -23.08 15.96
C GLN A 205 1.94 -22.27 17.26
N LEU A 206 2.82 -21.28 17.44
CA LEU A 206 2.81 -20.39 18.60
C LEU A 206 1.48 -19.64 18.72
N LEU A 207 1.01 -19.00 17.64
CA LEU A 207 -0.27 -18.30 17.66
C LEU A 207 -1.47 -19.25 17.77
N HIS A 208 -1.37 -20.45 17.20
CA HIS A 208 -2.40 -21.47 17.37
C HIS A 208 -2.50 -21.93 18.83
N SER A 209 -1.37 -22.16 19.49
CA SER A 209 -1.31 -22.51 20.92
C SER A 209 -1.85 -21.40 21.81
N ALA A 210 -1.69 -20.13 21.42
CA ALA A 210 -2.30 -18.99 22.10
C ALA A 210 -3.81 -18.82 21.79
N GLY A 211 -4.36 -19.61 20.86
CA GLY A 211 -5.78 -19.58 20.52
C GLY A 211 -6.18 -18.48 19.53
N HIS A 212 -5.23 -17.84 18.84
CA HIS A 212 -5.50 -16.75 17.89
C HIS A 212 -5.43 -17.17 16.41
N SER A 213 -5.01 -18.39 16.13
CA SER A 213 -4.81 -18.88 14.76
C SER A 213 -5.25 -20.33 14.59
N ILE A 214 -5.48 -20.72 13.35
CA ILE A 214 -5.65 -22.11 12.95
C ILE A 214 -4.34 -22.89 13.06
N SER A 215 -4.44 -24.23 13.18
CA SER A 215 -3.24 -25.08 13.20
C SER A 215 -2.49 -25.04 11.88
N TYR A 216 -1.17 -25.26 11.94
CA TYR A 216 -0.34 -25.38 10.73
C TYR A 216 -0.84 -26.47 9.77
N GLU A 217 -1.34 -27.59 10.29
CA GLU A 217 -1.98 -28.64 9.47
C GLU A 217 -3.23 -28.12 8.74
N THR A 218 -4.00 -27.25 9.38
CA THR A 218 -5.18 -26.63 8.76
C THR A 218 -4.78 -25.64 7.67
N VAL A 219 -3.70 -24.88 7.87
CA VAL A 219 -3.10 -24.02 6.82
C VAL A 219 -2.72 -24.85 5.59
N LEU A 220 -1.93 -25.92 5.76
CA LEU A 220 -1.54 -26.79 4.64
C LEU A 220 -2.76 -27.41 3.93
N ARG A 221 -3.79 -27.77 4.68
CA ARG A 221 -5.05 -28.28 4.10
C ARG A 221 -5.74 -27.23 3.23
N MET A 222 -5.70 -25.96 3.63
CA MET A 222 -6.31 -24.86 2.88
C MET A 222 -5.51 -24.52 1.63
N ASP A 223 -4.18 -24.53 1.70
CA ASP A 223 -3.31 -24.38 0.54
C ASP A 223 -3.57 -25.51 -0.47
N ASN A 224 -3.65 -26.76 0.00
CA ASN A 224 -3.99 -27.92 -0.85
C ASN A 224 -5.39 -27.82 -1.45
N SER A 225 -6.37 -27.33 -0.70
CA SER A 225 -7.73 -27.13 -1.21
C SER A 225 -7.75 -26.10 -2.35
N SER A 226 -6.98 -25.01 -2.18
CA SER A 226 -6.86 -23.95 -3.18
C SER A 226 -6.12 -24.44 -4.43
N ALA A 227 -5.05 -25.20 -4.25
CA ALA A 227 -4.34 -25.83 -5.37
C ALA A 227 -5.22 -26.84 -6.11
N ASN A 228 -5.98 -27.68 -5.39
CA ASN A 228 -6.90 -28.63 -6.02
C ASN A 228 -7.99 -27.93 -6.84
N ASP A 229 -8.57 -26.85 -6.34
CA ASP A 229 -9.54 -26.03 -7.09
C ASP A 229 -8.94 -25.52 -8.41
N VAL A 230 -7.70 -25.03 -8.38
CA VAL A 230 -6.97 -24.60 -9.57
C VAL A 230 -6.77 -25.76 -10.55
N LEU A 231 -6.37 -26.94 -10.06
CA LEU A 231 -6.12 -28.11 -10.91
C LEU A 231 -7.40 -28.69 -11.53
N VAL A 232 -8.50 -28.73 -10.79
CA VAL A 232 -9.82 -29.14 -11.30
C VAL A 232 -10.24 -28.21 -12.42
N ARG A 233 -10.21 -26.89 -12.18
CA ARG A 233 -10.54 -25.89 -13.21
C ARG A 233 -9.60 -25.96 -14.41
N TYR A 234 -8.31 -26.21 -14.19
CA TYR A 234 -7.35 -26.39 -15.27
C TYR A 234 -7.74 -27.56 -16.20
N LYS A 235 -8.16 -28.70 -15.63
CA LYS A 235 -8.63 -29.87 -16.39
C LYS A 235 -9.96 -29.58 -17.11
N GLU A 236 -10.92 -28.95 -16.42
CA GLU A 236 -12.21 -28.54 -17.01
C GLU A 236 -12.04 -27.57 -18.19
N ASN A 237 -11.03 -26.70 -18.10
CA ASN A 237 -10.66 -25.74 -19.15
C ASN A 237 -9.80 -26.35 -20.27
N GLY A 238 -9.74 -27.68 -20.39
CA GLY A 238 -8.97 -28.35 -21.45
C GLY A 238 -7.46 -28.12 -21.34
N ASN A 239 -6.92 -28.14 -20.11
CA ASN A 239 -5.51 -27.88 -19.81
C ASN A 239 -5.05 -26.44 -20.09
N VAL A 240 -5.96 -25.47 -19.96
CA VAL A 240 -5.64 -24.05 -20.04
C VAL A 240 -5.82 -23.42 -18.67
N PHE A 241 -4.77 -22.78 -18.16
CA PHE A 241 -4.87 -22.05 -16.91
C PHE A 241 -5.68 -20.76 -17.10
N VAL A 242 -6.66 -20.56 -16.22
CA VAL A 242 -7.43 -19.33 -16.14
C VAL A 242 -7.44 -18.85 -14.69
N PRO A 243 -6.93 -17.64 -14.40
CA PRO A 243 -7.06 -17.04 -13.08
C PRO A 243 -8.53 -17.02 -12.66
N ARG A 244 -8.82 -17.27 -11.38
CA ARG A 244 -10.21 -17.39 -10.90
C ARG A 244 -10.99 -16.12 -11.22
N ASN A 245 -10.37 -14.96 -11.02
CA ASN A 245 -10.91 -13.65 -11.35
C ASN A 245 -11.11 -13.37 -12.86
N PHE A 246 -10.98 -14.35 -13.76
CA PHE A 246 -11.25 -14.23 -15.19
C PHE A 246 -12.40 -15.16 -15.58
N THR A 247 -13.61 -14.73 -15.23
CA THR A 247 -14.89 -15.32 -15.67
C THR A 247 -15.17 -14.97 -17.13
N GLU A 248 -16.33 -15.39 -17.66
CA GLU A 248 -16.78 -15.01 -19.00
C GLU A 248 -16.60 -13.50 -19.23
N SER A 249 -15.83 -13.16 -20.26
CA SER A 249 -15.57 -11.77 -20.62
C SER A 249 -16.45 -11.41 -21.80
N THR A 250 -17.14 -10.28 -21.70
CA THR A 250 -17.82 -9.65 -22.84
C THR A 250 -16.83 -8.87 -23.73
N ALA A 251 -15.56 -8.75 -23.31
CA ALA A 251 -14.57 -8.02 -24.06
C ALA A 251 -14.08 -8.82 -25.27
N SER A 252 -13.92 -8.14 -26.41
CA SER A 252 -13.35 -8.73 -27.62
C SER A 252 -11.86 -9.06 -27.51
N TYR A 253 -11.20 -8.73 -26.40
CA TYR A 253 -9.78 -8.98 -26.20
C TYR A 253 -9.41 -9.18 -24.74
N THR A 254 -8.29 -9.88 -24.51
CA THR A 254 -7.63 -9.97 -23.20
C THR A 254 -6.24 -9.35 -23.31
N ARG A 255 -5.86 -8.52 -22.33
CA ARG A 255 -4.54 -7.90 -22.26
C ARG A 255 -3.64 -8.67 -21.31
N TYR A 256 -2.37 -8.80 -21.68
CA TYR A 256 -1.32 -9.43 -20.89
C TYR A 256 -0.12 -8.50 -20.78
N ALA A 257 0.62 -8.60 -19.69
CA ALA A 257 1.98 -8.11 -19.58
C ALA A 257 2.88 -9.32 -19.33
N VAL A 258 3.97 -9.39 -20.09
CA VAL A 258 5.01 -10.42 -19.94
C VAL A 258 6.27 -9.73 -19.51
N ASP A 259 6.87 -10.23 -18.43
CA ASP A 259 8.08 -9.66 -17.85
C ASP A 259 9.00 -10.75 -17.33
N ASN A 260 10.27 -10.42 -17.16
CA ASN A 260 11.23 -11.28 -16.50
C ASN A 260 10.96 -11.31 -14.99
N MET A 261 11.20 -12.46 -14.39
CA MET A 261 11.29 -12.64 -12.95
C MET A 261 12.71 -13.05 -12.63
N ASP A 262 13.52 -12.05 -12.28
CA ASP A 262 14.91 -12.23 -11.91
C ASP A 262 15.07 -12.10 -10.40
N ILE A 263 15.58 -13.15 -9.74
CA ILE A 263 15.77 -13.19 -8.28
C ILE A 263 17.22 -13.51 -7.97
N ASN A 264 17.75 -12.88 -6.92
CA ASN A 264 19.13 -13.03 -6.44
C ASN A 264 20.20 -12.62 -7.46
N GLU A 265 19.94 -11.57 -8.26
CA GLU A 265 20.92 -11.09 -9.26
C GLU A 265 22.22 -10.56 -8.63
N GLU A 266 22.14 -9.99 -7.41
CA GLU A 266 23.29 -9.42 -6.70
C GLU A 266 24.16 -10.48 -6.01
N THR A 267 24.72 -11.38 -6.81
CA THR A 267 25.74 -12.35 -6.35
C THR A 267 27.13 -11.92 -6.80
N LEU A 268 28.15 -12.19 -5.98
CA LEU A 268 29.55 -11.87 -6.30
C LEU A 268 30.01 -12.46 -7.64
N SER A 269 29.46 -13.60 -8.05
CA SER A 269 29.84 -14.32 -9.27
C SER A 269 28.81 -14.26 -10.39
N GLY A 270 27.62 -13.68 -10.16
CA GLY A 270 26.48 -13.79 -11.09
C GLY A 270 25.93 -15.22 -11.26
N MET A 271 26.22 -16.14 -10.33
CA MET A 271 25.77 -17.54 -10.38
C MET A 271 24.70 -17.82 -9.32
N GLY A 272 23.85 -18.82 -9.57
CA GLY A 272 22.74 -19.13 -8.66
C GLY A 272 21.60 -18.12 -8.72
N THR A 273 21.56 -17.32 -9.79
CA THR A 273 20.45 -16.43 -10.11
C THR A 273 19.27 -17.26 -10.61
N PHE A 274 18.06 -16.81 -10.30
CA PHE A 274 16.84 -17.43 -10.79
C PHE A 274 16.26 -16.55 -11.90
N HIS A 275 16.14 -17.12 -13.11
CA HIS A 275 15.59 -16.44 -14.28
C HIS A 275 14.34 -17.17 -14.74
N ALA A 276 13.19 -16.52 -14.58
CA ALA A 276 11.90 -17.04 -14.99
C ALA A 276 11.09 -15.99 -15.74
N THR A 277 9.95 -16.41 -16.28
CA THR A 277 9.02 -15.51 -16.98
C THR A 277 7.70 -15.46 -16.23
N GLN A 278 7.24 -14.24 -15.93
CA GLN A 278 5.95 -13.99 -15.33
C GLN A 278 4.99 -13.39 -16.37
N VAL A 279 3.72 -13.77 -16.25
CA VAL A 279 2.66 -13.21 -17.07
C VAL A 279 1.53 -12.73 -16.16
N ALA A 280 1.06 -11.52 -16.38
CA ALA A 280 -0.13 -10.98 -15.73
C ALA A 280 -1.20 -10.72 -16.80
N ALA A 281 -2.40 -11.27 -16.59
CA ALA A 281 -3.57 -10.94 -17.41
C ALA A 281 -4.32 -9.75 -16.80
N PHE A 282 -4.93 -8.93 -17.65
CA PHE A 282 -5.69 -7.74 -17.29
C PHE A 282 -7.04 -7.75 -17.99
N ARG A 283 -8.08 -7.40 -17.23
CA ARG A 283 -9.42 -7.08 -17.76
C ARG A 283 -10.06 -5.99 -16.92
N ARG A 284 -11.15 -5.41 -17.41
CA ARG A 284 -11.99 -4.52 -16.60
C ARG A 284 -12.95 -5.36 -15.75
N LYS A 285 -13.16 -4.93 -14.50
CA LYS A 285 -14.19 -5.47 -13.62
C LYS A 285 -15.56 -5.06 -14.16
N GLY A 286 -16.48 -6.00 -14.30
CA GLY A 286 -17.89 -5.67 -14.55
C GLY A 286 -18.54 -5.03 -13.31
N ASP A 287 -19.55 -4.20 -13.52
CA ASP A 287 -20.18 -3.40 -12.46
C ASP A 287 -20.80 -4.29 -11.36
N ASP A 288 -21.35 -5.46 -11.72
CA ASP A 288 -22.04 -6.40 -10.81
C ASP A 288 -21.22 -7.66 -10.42
N GLU A 289 -19.89 -7.63 -10.60
CA GLU A 289 -19.08 -8.82 -10.28
C GLU A 289 -18.87 -8.99 -8.77
N LEU A 290 -19.48 -10.04 -8.23
CA LEU A 290 -19.31 -10.50 -6.86
C LEU A 290 -17.86 -10.95 -6.58
N PRO A 291 -17.38 -10.79 -5.32
CA PRO A 291 -16.12 -11.38 -4.88
C PRO A 291 -16.08 -12.88 -5.16
N MET A 292 -14.99 -13.36 -5.75
CA MET A 292 -14.87 -14.77 -6.06
C MET A 292 -14.31 -15.57 -4.89
N ASP A 293 -15.18 -16.38 -4.31
CA ASP A 293 -14.91 -17.13 -3.09
C ASP A 293 -14.45 -18.55 -3.36
N ILE A 294 -13.45 -19.02 -2.60
CA ILE A 294 -13.02 -20.43 -2.56
C ILE A 294 -13.66 -21.06 -1.33
N ARG A 295 -14.60 -22.00 -1.55
CA ARG A 295 -15.20 -22.78 -0.46
C ARG A 295 -14.18 -23.75 0.13
N ILE A 296 -14.14 -23.84 1.45
CA ILE A 296 -13.27 -24.76 2.18
C ILE A 296 -13.78 -26.19 1.99
N ILE A 297 -12.91 -27.08 1.52
CA ILE A 297 -13.24 -28.49 1.36
C ILE A 297 -13.37 -29.15 2.75
N PRO A 298 -14.41 -29.98 3.01
CA PRO A 298 -14.56 -30.68 4.28
C PRO A 298 -13.35 -31.57 4.62
N LYS A 299 -13.08 -31.74 5.93
CA LYS A 299 -11.96 -32.57 6.45
C LYS A 299 -11.98 -34.04 5.95
N SER A 300 -13.11 -34.54 5.45
CA SER A 300 -13.29 -35.92 4.99
C SER A 300 -12.69 -36.21 3.61
N ALA A 301 -12.39 -35.19 2.78
CA ALA A 301 -11.79 -35.35 1.46
C ALA A 301 -10.25 -35.40 1.58
N ARG A 302 -9.72 -36.51 2.12
CA ARG A 302 -8.27 -36.76 2.22
C ARG A 302 -7.69 -37.11 0.86
N ARG A 303 -7.24 -36.12 0.09
CA ARG A 303 -6.11 -36.29 -0.84
C ARG A 303 -5.13 -35.15 -0.62
N LEU A 304 -4.08 -35.43 0.14
CA LEU A 304 -2.93 -34.53 0.30
C LEU A 304 -1.96 -34.63 -0.88
N ASP A 305 -2.04 -35.72 -1.65
CA ASP A 305 -1.22 -35.92 -2.84
C ASP A 305 -1.91 -35.28 -4.04
N LEU A 306 -1.43 -34.09 -4.41
CA LEU A 306 -1.84 -33.39 -5.62
C LEU A 306 -0.94 -33.83 -6.77
N GLU A 307 -1.53 -34.44 -7.79
CA GLU A 307 -0.85 -34.65 -9.06
C GLU A 307 -0.82 -33.34 -9.85
N VAL A 308 0.31 -32.65 -9.77
CA VAL A 308 0.54 -31.40 -10.51
C VAL A 308 0.97 -31.72 -11.94
N PRO A 309 0.26 -31.23 -12.97
CA PRO A 309 0.66 -31.42 -14.36
C PRO A 309 1.97 -30.67 -14.67
N GLN A 310 2.65 -31.03 -15.76
CA GLN A 310 3.91 -30.41 -16.17
C GLN A 310 3.69 -28.98 -16.72
N LEU A 311 3.51 -28.01 -15.82
CA LEU A 311 3.22 -26.61 -16.17
C LEU A 311 4.41 -25.84 -16.75
N HIS A 312 5.62 -26.38 -16.72
CA HIS A 312 6.83 -25.72 -17.21
C HIS A 312 7.31 -26.26 -18.56
N GLN A 313 6.57 -27.19 -19.18
CA GLN A 313 6.93 -27.70 -20.50
C GLN A 313 6.89 -26.57 -21.54
N LEU A 314 8.02 -26.40 -22.23
CA LEU A 314 8.15 -25.45 -23.33
C LEU A 314 7.65 -26.09 -24.63
N SER A 315 6.97 -25.27 -25.42
CA SER A 315 6.59 -25.59 -26.79
C SER A 315 7.79 -25.37 -27.69
N GLN A 316 8.18 -26.40 -28.45
CA GLN A 316 9.24 -26.27 -29.43
C GLN A 316 8.84 -25.30 -30.53
N ILE A 317 9.83 -24.53 -30.99
CA ILE A 317 9.69 -23.68 -32.18
C ILE A 317 10.91 -23.85 -33.08
N SER A 318 10.65 -24.14 -34.36
CA SER A 318 11.67 -24.09 -35.39
C SER A 318 11.60 -22.72 -36.07
N LEU A 319 12.70 -21.97 -35.94
CA LEU A 319 12.95 -20.72 -36.64
C LEU A 319 13.95 -20.97 -37.75
N GLU A 320 13.70 -20.39 -38.91
CA GLU A 320 14.67 -20.41 -40.00
C GLU A 320 15.92 -19.59 -39.61
N ASN A 321 17.09 -19.98 -40.14
CA ASN A 321 18.35 -19.28 -39.87
C ASN A 321 18.37 -17.84 -40.44
N LYS A 322 17.47 -17.52 -41.38
CA LYS A 322 17.34 -16.18 -41.95
C LYS A 322 16.42 -15.35 -41.05
N LYS A 323 16.86 -14.12 -40.74
CA LYS A 323 16.01 -13.15 -40.04
C LYS A 323 14.72 -12.92 -40.84
N PRO A 324 13.53 -13.05 -40.24
CA PRO A 324 12.27 -12.84 -40.96
C PRO A 324 12.18 -11.40 -41.45
N GLU A 325 11.66 -11.22 -42.65
CA GLU A 325 11.43 -9.90 -43.24
C GLU A 325 10.24 -9.22 -42.54
N ALA A 326 10.36 -7.91 -42.31
CA ALA A 326 9.32 -7.16 -41.65
C ALA A 326 8.09 -7.07 -42.56
N VAL A 327 6.95 -7.54 -42.06
CA VAL A 327 5.66 -7.41 -42.74
C VAL A 327 4.93 -6.22 -42.12
N LEU A 328 4.67 -5.20 -42.94
CA LEU A 328 3.89 -4.03 -42.56
C LEU A 328 2.43 -4.29 -42.94
N GLU A 329 1.54 -4.30 -41.94
CA GLU A 329 0.09 -4.37 -42.17
C GLU A 329 -0.42 -2.98 -42.54
N GLU A 330 -0.78 -2.79 -43.81
CA GLU A 330 -1.36 -1.57 -44.40
C GLU A 330 -0.56 -0.25 -44.19
N PRO A 331 -0.78 0.78 -45.03
CA PRO A 331 -0.18 2.09 -44.77
C PRO A 331 -0.78 2.68 -43.50
N VAL A 332 0.07 3.08 -42.55
CA VAL A 332 -0.40 3.77 -41.35
C VAL A 332 -0.91 5.16 -41.72
N GLU A 333 -2.09 5.54 -41.24
CA GLU A 333 -2.62 6.87 -41.47
C GLU A 333 -1.81 7.93 -40.69
N GLU A 334 -1.23 8.89 -41.41
CA GLU A 334 -0.46 10.00 -40.82
C GLU A 334 -1.29 10.76 -39.75
N GLY A 335 -2.61 10.81 -39.92
CA GLY A 335 -3.54 11.45 -39.01
C GLY A 335 -3.53 10.87 -37.59
N TRP A 336 -3.19 9.59 -37.40
CA TRP A 336 -3.14 8.97 -36.07
C TRP A 336 -2.03 9.55 -35.18
N TYR A 337 -1.00 10.13 -35.81
CA TYR A 337 0.14 10.74 -35.12
C TYR A 337 0.01 12.26 -35.00
N LYS A 338 -1.03 12.87 -35.57
CA LYS A 338 -1.25 14.30 -35.45
C LYS A 338 -1.81 14.62 -34.06
N PRO A 339 -1.17 15.53 -33.31
CA PRO A 339 -1.69 15.93 -32.01
C PRO A 339 -3.07 16.55 -32.17
N ILE A 340 -3.99 16.19 -31.26
CA ILE A 340 -5.32 16.80 -31.20
C ILE A 340 -5.16 18.15 -30.50
N GLN A 341 -5.07 19.22 -31.29
CA GLN A 341 -4.80 20.57 -30.77
C GLN A 341 -5.78 21.00 -29.67
N GLU A 342 -7.07 20.70 -29.82
CA GLU A 342 -8.09 21.01 -28.81
C GLU A 342 -7.76 20.41 -27.43
N LYS A 343 -7.29 19.16 -27.39
CA LYS A 343 -6.89 18.49 -26.13
C LYS A 343 -5.63 19.12 -25.52
N ILE A 344 -4.72 19.58 -26.37
CA ILE A 344 -3.52 20.29 -25.93
C ILE A 344 -3.92 21.63 -25.29
N ASP A 345 -4.78 22.40 -25.95
CA ASP A 345 -5.26 23.69 -25.47
C ASP A 345 -6.05 23.53 -24.16
N GLU A 346 -6.89 22.50 -24.05
CA GLU A 346 -7.57 22.14 -22.80
C GLU A 346 -6.58 21.80 -21.68
N SER A 347 -5.52 21.04 -21.99
CA SER A 347 -4.48 20.72 -21.02
C SER A 347 -3.78 21.99 -20.54
N TYR A 348 -3.39 22.90 -21.44
CA TYR A 348 -2.76 24.17 -21.06
C TYR A 348 -3.68 25.04 -20.19
N LYS A 349 -4.98 25.12 -20.50
CA LYS A 349 -5.95 25.86 -19.67
C LYS A 349 -6.04 25.27 -18.26
N LYS A 350 -6.03 23.94 -18.13
CA LYS A 350 -6.04 23.26 -16.83
C LYS A 350 -4.76 23.53 -16.03
N GLU A 351 -3.60 23.47 -16.68
CA GLU A 351 -2.31 23.80 -16.04
C GLU A 351 -2.28 25.25 -15.56
N LEU A 352 -2.75 26.19 -16.40
CA LEU A 352 -2.83 27.61 -16.04
C LEU A 352 -3.79 27.85 -14.87
N ALA A 353 -4.96 27.21 -14.88
CA ALA A 353 -5.91 27.33 -13.78
C ALA A 353 -5.33 26.78 -12.47
N TRP A 354 -4.64 25.64 -12.53
CA TRP A 354 -3.98 25.04 -11.37
C TRP A 354 -2.91 25.98 -10.79
N ILE A 355 -1.99 26.47 -11.62
CA ILE A 355 -0.90 27.31 -11.13
C ILE A 355 -1.44 28.63 -10.59
N LEU A 356 -2.34 29.31 -11.31
CA LEU A 356 -2.94 30.56 -10.85
C LEU A 356 -3.67 30.38 -9.51
N GLY A 357 -4.43 29.30 -9.35
CA GLY A 357 -5.09 28.97 -8.10
C GLY A 357 -4.10 28.76 -6.94
N ARG A 358 -2.98 28.08 -7.19
CA ARG A 358 -1.94 27.87 -6.18
C ARG A 358 -1.14 29.13 -5.85
N LEU A 359 -1.04 30.09 -6.77
CA LEU A 359 -0.35 31.36 -6.52
C LEU A 359 -1.15 32.34 -5.63
N VAL A 360 -2.46 32.16 -5.46
CA VAL A 360 -3.30 33.03 -4.60
C VAL A 360 -2.89 32.96 -3.13
N HIS A 361 -2.67 31.76 -2.60
CA HIS A 361 -2.30 31.53 -1.21
C HIS A 361 -1.00 30.72 -1.12
N GLN A 362 0.13 31.42 -1.13
CA GLN A 362 1.43 30.75 -1.15
C GLN A 362 1.78 30.05 0.17
N GLN A 363 1.22 30.50 1.30
CA GLN A 363 1.47 29.91 2.62
C GLN A 363 0.85 28.51 2.69
N PRO A 364 1.60 27.47 3.12
CA PRO A 364 1.11 26.10 3.20
C PRO A 364 -0.20 25.95 3.99
N GLU A 365 -0.29 26.64 5.13
CA GLU A 365 -1.45 26.67 6.05
C GLU A 365 -2.75 27.13 5.37
N LEU A 366 -2.64 28.02 4.38
CA LEU A 366 -3.78 28.67 3.71
C LEU A 366 -4.06 28.07 2.32
N GLN A 367 -3.22 27.16 1.85
CA GLN A 367 -3.30 26.61 0.51
C GLN A 367 -4.41 25.56 0.41
N LYS A 368 -5.53 25.96 -0.18
CA LYS A 368 -6.69 25.06 -0.42
C LYS A 368 -6.57 24.25 -1.71
N ILE A 369 -5.73 24.66 -2.65
CA ILE A 369 -5.57 23.97 -3.93
C ILE A 369 -4.49 22.88 -3.78
N PRO A 370 -4.83 21.60 -4.01
CA PRO A 370 -3.88 20.51 -3.89
C PRO A 370 -2.74 20.62 -4.92
N GLY A 371 -1.66 19.88 -4.68
CA GLY A 371 -0.61 19.72 -5.67
C GLY A 371 -1.14 19.12 -6.97
N TRP A 372 -0.35 19.20 -8.04
CA TRP A 372 -0.75 18.89 -9.42
C TRP A 372 -1.56 17.59 -9.56
N SER A 373 -1.13 16.50 -8.93
CA SER A 373 -1.81 15.21 -9.02
C SER A 373 -3.20 15.24 -8.37
N GLY A 374 -3.33 15.84 -7.19
CA GLY A 374 -4.61 15.96 -6.49
C GLY A 374 -5.59 16.88 -7.21
N PHE A 375 -5.09 17.97 -7.80
CA PHE A 375 -5.92 18.88 -8.59
C PHE A 375 -6.52 18.18 -9.82
N ASN A 376 -5.69 17.47 -10.58
CA ASN A 376 -6.14 16.71 -11.74
C ASN A 376 -7.07 15.55 -11.36
N GLN A 377 -6.88 14.95 -10.18
CA GLN A 377 -7.80 13.94 -9.65
C GLN A 377 -9.18 14.53 -9.33
N LEU A 378 -9.25 15.71 -8.70
CA LEU A 378 -10.52 16.37 -8.37
C LEU A 378 -11.30 16.81 -9.62
N LEU A 379 -10.61 17.23 -10.68
CA LEU A 379 -11.23 17.63 -11.94
C LEU A 379 -11.58 16.45 -12.85
N SER A 380 -11.09 15.26 -12.55
CA SER A 380 -11.34 14.07 -13.36
C SER A 380 -12.77 13.59 -13.15
N SER A 381 -13.61 13.74 -14.17
CA SER A 381 -14.92 13.09 -14.26
C SER A 381 -14.83 11.61 -14.66
N ASN A 382 -13.63 11.11 -14.97
CA ASN A 382 -13.42 9.74 -15.42
C ASN A 382 -13.52 8.77 -14.24
N GLN A 383 -14.68 8.14 -14.07
CA GLN A 383 -14.81 6.90 -13.30
C GLN A 383 -14.16 5.76 -14.08
N HIS A 384 -12.88 5.51 -13.79
CA HIS A 384 -12.19 4.39 -14.41
C HIS A 384 -12.69 3.09 -13.82
N GLN A 385 -13.19 2.19 -14.67
CA GLN A 385 -13.50 0.83 -14.26
C GLN A 385 -12.26 0.16 -13.63
N VAL A 386 -12.47 -0.48 -12.50
CA VAL A 386 -11.43 -1.21 -11.76
C VAL A 386 -10.78 -2.23 -12.69
N THR A 387 -9.44 -2.27 -12.70
CA THR A 387 -8.70 -3.26 -13.47
C THR A 387 -8.49 -4.50 -12.61
N MET A 388 -8.97 -5.64 -13.08
CA MET A 388 -8.71 -6.93 -12.46
C MET A 388 -7.39 -7.49 -13.02
N VAL A 389 -6.52 -7.94 -12.12
CA VAL A 389 -5.22 -8.53 -12.45
C VAL A 389 -5.23 -10.00 -12.09
N GLY A 390 -4.87 -10.87 -13.04
CA GLY A 390 -4.82 -12.31 -12.85
C GLY A 390 -3.42 -12.83 -13.18
N PRO A 391 -2.59 -13.19 -12.19
CA PRO A 391 -1.29 -13.78 -12.48
C PRO A 391 -1.47 -15.16 -13.10
N LEU A 392 -0.71 -15.44 -14.15
CA LEU A 392 -0.60 -16.76 -14.77
C LEU A 392 0.58 -17.54 -14.14
N PRO A 393 0.64 -18.88 -14.29
CA PRO A 393 1.72 -19.69 -13.76
C PRO A 393 3.08 -19.24 -14.30
N ILE A 394 4.07 -19.20 -13.41
CA ILE A 394 5.46 -18.88 -13.77
C ILE A 394 5.97 -19.93 -14.77
N VAL A 395 6.64 -19.46 -15.82
CA VAL A 395 7.44 -20.32 -16.69
C VAL A 395 8.86 -20.30 -16.15
N ASN A 396 9.35 -21.45 -15.67
CA ASN A 396 10.71 -21.59 -15.14
C ASN A 396 11.74 -21.68 -16.29
N ALA A 397 11.80 -20.63 -17.09
CA ALA A 397 12.71 -20.43 -18.19
C ALA A 397 12.82 -18.91 -18.46
N PRO A 398 13.96 -18.42 -18.97
CA PRO A 398 14.18 -17.00 -19.19
C PRO A 398 13.35 -16.48 -20.38
N ALA A 399 12.72 -15.32 -20.25
CA ALA A 399 11.79 -14.82 -21.28
C ALA A 399 12.48 -14.41 -22.58
N HIS A 400 13.79 -14.16 -22.52
CA HIS A 400 14.58 -13.82 -23.71
C HIS A 400 14.83 -15.04 -24.62
N GLU A 401 14.51 -16.26 -24.23
CA GLU A 401 14.55 -17.42 -25.13
C GLU A 401 13.31 -17.50 -26.01
N TYR A 402 13.49 -17.83 -27.30
CA TYR A 402 12.37 -17.91 -28.24
C TYR A 402 11.34 -18.97 -27.88
N GLU A 403 11.77 -20.12 -27.36
CA GLU A 403 10.87 -21.20 -26.92
C GLU A 403 10.00 -20.75 -25.74
N THR A 404 10.60 -20.05 -24.78
CA THR A 404 9.88 -19.48 -23.63
C THR A 404 8.85 -18.46 -24.08
N LEU A 405 9.26 -17.49 -24.88
CA LEU A 405 8.38 -16.42 -25.36
C LEU A 405 7.26 -16.98 -26.25
N TRP A 406 7.57 -17.93 -27.12
CA TRP A 406 6.59 -18.66 -27.93
C TRP A 406 5.57 -19.40 -27.05
N THR A 407 6.04 -20.13 -26.05
CA THR A 407 5.18 -20.85 -25.09
C THR A 407 4.24 -19.91 -24.35
N VAL A 408 4.76 -18.77 -23.88
CA VAL A 408 3.97 -17.75 -23.18
C VAL A 408 2.88 -17.17 -24.10
N ILE A 409 3.22 -16.84 -25.34
CA ILE A 409 2.25 -16.31 -26.32
C ILE A 409 1.15 -17.34 -26.61
N LEU A 410 1.51 -18.62 -26.80
CA LEU A 410 0.53 -19.69 -27.00
C LEU A 410 -0.41 -19.85 -25.79
N ARG A 411 0.12 -19.77 -24.56
CA ARG A 411 -0.70 -19.81 -23.33
C ARG A 411 -1.66 -18.63 -23.25
N CYS A 412 -1.20 -17.41 -23.56
CA CYS A 412 -2.05 -16.22 -23.60
C CYS A 412 -3.16 -16.34 -24.64
N LYS A 413 -2.84 -16.87 -25.84
CA LYS A 413 -3.84 -17.13 -26.89
C LYS A 413 -4.87 -18.17 -26.47
N ALA A 414 -4.42 -19.27 -25.86
CA ALA A 414 -5.31 -20.33 -25.41
C ALA A 414 -6.32 -19.79 -24.38
N MET A 415 -5.83 -19.01 -23.41
CA MET A 415 -6.68 -18.37 -22.39
C MET A 415 -7.64 -17.34 -22.99
N THR A 416 -7.17 -16.48 -23.90
CA THR A 416 -8.03 -15.51 -24.62
C THR A 416 -9.16 -16.23 -25.37
N ARG A 417 -8.84 -17.28 -26.13
CA ARG A 417 -9.81 -18.04 -26.92
C ARG A 417 -10.84 -18.75 -26.04
N LEU A 418 -10.39 -19.36 -24.95
CA LEU A 418 -11.27 -20.02 -23.98
C LEU A 418 -12.28 -19.04 -23.34
N ARG A 419 -11.95 -17.75 -23.28
CA ARG A 419 -12.82 -16.69 -22.77
C ARG A 419 -13.53 -15.91 -23.88
N ASN A 420 -13.65 -16.50 -25.07
CA ASN A 420 -14.31 -15.92 -26.25
C ASN A 420 -13.71 -14.58 -26.72
N GLY A 421 -12.47 -14.27 -26.32
CA GLY A 421 -11.76 -13.10 -26.80
C GLY A 421 -11.29 -13.31 -28.24
N LYS A 422 -11.46 -12.30 -29.09
CA LYS A 422 -11.00 -12.29 -30.47
C LYS A 422 -9.50 -11.97 -30.57
N TYR A 423 -9.03 -10.98 -29.81
CA TYR A 423 -7.64 -10.50 -29.86
C TYR A 423 -6.88 -10.77 -28.56
N THR A 424 -5.64 -11.22 -28.68
CA THR A 424 -4.68 -11.38 -27.58
C THR A 424 -3.73 -10.19 -27.61
N VAL A 425 -3.82 -9.28 -26.64
CA VAL A 425 -2.95 -8.09 -26.59
C VAL A 425 -1.83 -8.34 -25.58
N ILE A 426 -0.57 -8.32 -26.00
CA ILE A 426 0.55 -8.64 -25.13
C ILE A 426 1.50 -7.44 -25.08
N THR A 427 1.66 -6.86 -23.90
CA THR A 427 2.61 -5.78 -23.63
C THR A 427 3.90 -6.36 -23.09
N MET A 428 5.03 -5.90 -23.62
CA MET A 428 6.36 -6.37 -23.26
C MET A 428 7.33 -5.20 -23.16
N ASP A 429 8.42 -5.34 -22.41
CA ASP A 429 9.53 -4.38 -22.48
C ASP A 429 10.17 -4.34 -23.88
N GLU A 430 11.09 -3.41 -24.11
CA GLU A 430 11.71 -3.24 -25.44
C GLU A 430 12.48 -4.49 -25.90
N GLY A 431 13.18 -5.16 -24.99
CA GLY A 431 13.97 -6.35 -25.30
C GLY A 431 13.11 -7.52 -25.78
N LEU A 432 12.05 -7.82 -25.03
CA LEU A 432 11.12 -8.90 -25.34
C LEU A 432 10.21 -8.53 -26.52
N TYR A 433 9.80 -7.27 -26.65
CA TYR A 433 9.02 -6.79 -27.79
C TYR A 433 9.72 -7.09 -29.12
N ASN A 434 11.02 -6.80 -29.21
CA ASN A 434 11.80 -7.04 -30.41
C ASN A 434 11.82 -8.53 -30.80
N LYS A 435 11.96 -9.42 -29.81
CA LYS A 435 11.91 -10.88 -30.03
C LYS A 435 10.51 -11.35 -30.42
N ALA A 436 9.48 -10.83 -29.76
CA ALA A 436 8.09 -11.14 -30.09
C ALA A 436 7.72 -10.68 -31.51
N LYS A 437 8.28 -9.56 -32.00
CA LYS A 437 8.13 -9.14 -33.40
C LYS A 437 8.81 -10.06 -34.39
N MET A 438 10.00 -10.58 -34.06
CA MET A 438 10.63 -11.62 -34.88
C MET A 438 9.77 -12.88 -34.95
N LEU A 439 9.17 -13.30 -33.84
CA LEU A 439 8.22 -14.41 -33.82
C LEU A 439 6.97 -14.10 -34.66
N GLN A 440 6.42 -12.90 -34.53
CA GLN A 440 5.24 -12.45 -35.28
C GLN A 440 5.47 -12.49 -36.80
N TRP A 441 6.63 -12.01 -37.27
CA TRP A 441 6.98 -12.06 -38.69
C TRP A 441 7.30 -13.49 -39.17
N ALA A 442 7.89 -14.34 -38.33
CA ALA A 442 8.19 -15.71 -38.68
C ALA A 442 6.96 -16.65 -38.70
N LYS A 443 5.93 -16.35 -37.90
CA LYS A 443 4.75 -17.20 -37.66
C LYS A 443 3.44 -16.41 -37.82
N MET A 444 3.26 -15.79 -38.99
CA MET A 444 2.16 -14.83 -39.23
C MET A 444 0.77 -15.40 -38.96
N GLU A 445 0.49 -16.64 -39.39
CA GLU A 445 -0.83 -17.25 -39.21
C GLU A 445 -1.15 -17.46 -37.71
N GLU A 446 -0.15 -17.87 -36.93
CA GLU A 446 -0.30 -17.97 -35.49
C GLU A 446 -0.43 -16.59 -34.82
N PHE A 447 0.12 -15.53 -35.39
CA PHE A 447 0.02 -14.19 -34.81
C PHE A 447 -1.14 -13.33 -35.35
N LYS A 448 -1.98 -13.85 -36.25
CA LYS A 448 -3.10 -13.10 -36.88
C LYS A 448 -4.01 -12.32 -35.93
N ASN A 449 -4.21 -12.84 -34.71
CA ASN A 449 -5.03 -12.22 -33.67
C ASN A 449 -4.21 -11.78 -32.44
N VAL A 450 -2.89 -11.65 -32.57
CA VAL A 450 -1.98 -11.27 -31.50
C VAL A 450 -1.46 -9.86 -31.76
N VAL A 451 -1.77 -8.94 -30.85
CA VAL A 451 -1.27 -7.56 -30.89
C VAL A 451 -0.12 -7.44 -29.89
N VAL A 452 1.11 -7.37 -30.40
CA VAL A 452 2.31 -7.14 -29.59
C VAL A 452 2.49 -5.62 -29.39
N VAL A 453 2.53 -5.18 -28.14
CA VAL A 453 2.58 -3.78 -27.73
C VAL A 453 3.90 -3.50 -27.01
N LEU A 454 4.59 -2.43 -27.41
CA LEU A 454 5.80 -1.97 -26.74
C LEU A 454 5.43 -1.30 -25.41
N GLY A 455 6.09 -1.70 -24.34
CA GLY A 455 5.89 -1.17 -23.01
C GLY A 455 6.28 0.31 -22.93
N GLY A 456 5.35 1.15 -22.45
CA GLY A 456 5.56 2.60 -22.40
C GLY A 456 6.52 3.08 -21.31
N PHE A 457 6.90 2.22 -20.35
CA PHE A 457 7.72 2.62 -19.20
C PHE A 457 9.12 3.05 -19.62
N HIS A 458 9.81 2.29 -20.47
CA HIS A 458 11.13 2.67 -20.98
C HIS A 458 11.07 3.90 -21.89
N THR A 459 9.97 4.09 -22.63
CA THR A 459 9.73 5.33 -23.38
C THR A 459 9.66 6.54 -22.45
N GLN A 460 8.93 6.42 -21.34
CA GLN A 460 8.83 7.47 -20.33
C GLN A 460 10.17 7.75 -19.63
N MET A 461 10.94 6.71 -19.30
CA MET A 461 12.30 6.87 -18.76
C MET A 461 13.25 7.54 -19.75
N THR A 462 13.14 7.19 -21.04
CA THR A 462 13.95 7.79 -22.10
C THR A 462 13.65 9.27 -22.26
N LEU A 463 12.36 9.63 -22.32
CA LEU A 463 11.94 11.03 -22.35
C LEU A 463 12.43 11.80 -21.12
N SER A 464 12.31 11.21 -19.94
CA SER A 464 12.82 11.78 -18.69
C SER A 464 14.32 12.05 -18.74
N LYS A 465 15.09 11.12 -19.30
CA LYS A 465 16.54 11.28 -19.51
C LYS A 465 16.86 12.40 -20.52
N VAL A 466 16.05 12.56 -21.57
CA VAL A 466 16.20 13.67 -22.51
C VAL A 466 15.96 15.02 -21.83
N ILE A 467 14.89 15.13 -21.02
CA ILE A 467 14.60 16.33 -20.22
C ILE A 467 15.76 16.61 -19.26
N GLY A 468 16.24 15.59 -18.55
CA GLY A 468 17.34 15.76 -17.61
C GLY A 468 18.67 16.15 -18.28
N LYS A 469 18.95 15.64 -19.49
CA LYS A 469 20.08 16.12 -20.31
C LYS A 469 19.91 17.57 -20.76
N TYR A 470 18.70 17.97 -21.11
CA TYR A 470 18.42 19.36 -21.50
C TYR A 470 18.62 20.32 -20.32
N LEU A 471 18.30 19.87 -19.11
CA LEU A 471 18.48 20.64 -17.87
C LEU A 471 19.88 20.45 -17.25
N GLU A 472 20.77 19.70 -17.89
CA GLU A 472 22.13 19.49 -17.38
C GLU A 472 22.85 20.84 -17.31
N SER A 473 23.50 21.12 -16.17
CA SER A 473 24.17 22.40 -15.88
C SER A 473 23.26 23.62 -15.71
N SER A 474 21.94 23.47 -15.66
CA SER A 474 20.99 24.58 -15.34
C SER A 474 20.93 24.97 -13.85
N GLY A 475 21.72 24.31 -13.00
CA GLY A 475 21.63 24.44 -11.54
C GLY A 475 20.40 23.76 -10.90
N ILE A 476 19.48 23.17 -11.68
CA ILE A 476 18.24 22.58 -11.12
C ILE A 476 18.52 21.42 -10.14
N SER A 477 19.59 20.67 -10.36
CA SER A 477 20.00 19.59 -9.44
C SER A 477 20.51 20.14 -8.12
N ASP A 478 21.20 21.29 -8.15
CA ASP A 478 21.71 21.96 -6.96
C ASP A 478 20.54 22.57 -6.19
N ILE A 479 19.58 23.20 -6.88
CA ILE A 479 18.32 23.67 -6.28
C ILE A 479 17.62 22.54 -5.53
N TRP A 480 17.51 21.34 -6.12
CA TRP A 480 16.90 20.19 -5.47
C TRP A 480 17.67 19.70 -4.23
N ALA A 481 18.99 19.76 -4.28
CA ALA A 481 19.88 19.32 -3.20
C ALA A 481 19.89 20.32 -2.04
N GLU A 482 20.12 21.60 -2.34
CA GLU A 482 20.24 22.68 -1.36
C GLU A 482 18.91 23.04 -0.70
N SER A 483 17.78 22.85 -1.38
CA SER A 483 16.44 22.97 -0.78
C SER A 483 16.05 21.78 0.10
N GLU A 484 16.93 20.79 0.25
CA GLU A 484 16.70 19.55 1.00
C GLU A 484 15.47 18.73 0.52
N VAL A 485 14.94 19.03 -0.67
CA VAL A 485 13.83 18.27 -1.27
C VAL A 485 14.31 16.88 -1.69
N PHE A 486 15.56 16.77 -2.17
CA PHE A 486 16.20 15.51 -2.51
C PHE A 486 17.66 15.52 -2.07
N GLY A 487 18.19 14.39 -1.58
CA GLY A 487 19.63 14.27 -1.35
C GLY A 487 20.43 14.36 -2.67
N GLU A 488 21.68 14.82 -2.61
CA GLU A 488 22.54 15.10 -3.77
C GLU A 488 22.62 13.93 -4.77
N THR A 489 22.87 12.71 -4.29
CA THR A 489 22.91 11.51 -5.15
C THR A 489 21.56 11.22 -5.81
N THR A 490 20.44 11.56 -5.14
CA THR A 490 19.10 11.39 -5.70
C THR A 490 18.82 12.43 -6.78
N ALA A 491 19.21 13.69 -6.58
CA ALA A 491 19.06 14.77 -7.56
C ALA A 491 19.77 14.43 -8.89
N VAL A 492 21.01 13.94 -8.81
CA VAL A 492 21.77 13.47 -9.99
C VAL A 492 21.08 12.29 -10.69
N ASN A 493 20.50 11.35 -9.93
CA ASN A 493 19.78 10.22 -10.50
C ASN A 493 18.42 10.59 -11.10
N ILE A 494 17.80 11.68 -10.62
CA ILE A 494 16.61 12.28 -11.22
C ILE A 494 16.97 12.84 -12.60
N LEU A 495 18.05 13.62 -12.73
CA LEU A 495 18.52 14.11 -14.05
C LEU A 495 18.83 12.96 -15.02
N LYS A 496 19.33 11.83 -14.51
CA LYS A 496 19.59 10.64 -15.35
C LYS A 496 18.31 9.90 -15.78
N GLY A 497 17.13 10.32 -15.33
CA GLY A 497 15.84 9.71 -15.67
C GLY A 497 15.63 8.31 -15.07
N LYS A 498 16.42 7.91 -14.07
CA LYS A 498 16.41 6.54 -13.52
C LYS A 498 15.30 6.30 -12.49
N LEU A 499 14.96 7.32 -11.71
CA LEU A 499 14.04 7.21 -10.58
C LEU A 499 12.66 7.76 -10.96
N TRP A 500 11.93 7.08 -11.85
CA TRP A 500 10.68 7.56 -12.47
C TRP A 500 9.75 8.35 -11.53
N ASN A 501 9.33 7.76 -10.40
CA ASN A 501 8.43 8.43 -9.46
C ASN A 501 9.02 9.73 -8.88
N ARG A 502 10.32 9.73 -8.58
CA ARG A 502 11.01 10.92 -8.08
C ARG A 502 11.22 11.95 -9.18
N VAL A 503 11.48 11.53 -10.41
CA VAL A 503 11.58 12.41 -11.59
C VAL A 503 10.28 13.17 -11.80
N VAL A 504 9.15 12.47 -11.86
CA VAL A 504 7.84 13.10 -12.04
C VAL A 504 7.53 14.07 -10.90
N ARG A 505 7.85 13.69 -9.65
CA ARG A 505 7.68 14.57 -8.48
C ARG A 505 8.56 15.81 -8.57
N ALA A 506 9.84 15.66 -8.90
CA ALA A 506 10.80 16.75 -8.99
C ALA A 506 10.38 17.79 -10.02
N HIS A 507 9.97 17.37 -11.23
CA HIS A 507 9.52 18.30 -12.26
C HIS A 507 8.21 19.01 -11.88
N LYS A 508 7.24 18.33 -11.25
CA LYS A 508 6.02 18.97 -10.76
C LYS A 508 6.30 20.04 -9.71
N LEU A 509 7.18 19.74 -8.74
CA LEU A 509 7.59 20.69 -7.71
C LEU A 509 8.36 21.88 -8.30
N SER A 510 9.31 21.59 -9.19
CA SER A 510 10.13 22.61 -9.85
C SER A 510 9.28 23.57 -10.67
N TYR A 511 8.32 23.03 -11.44
CA TYR A 511 7.43 23.84 -12.25
C TYR A 511 6.66 24.85 -11.39
N GLU A 512 6.09 24.40 -10.28
CA GLU A 512 5.38 25.30 -9.36
C GLU A 512 6.31 26.31 -8.68
N ALA A 513 7.46 25.84 -8.17
CA ALA A 513 8.43 26.68 -7.48
C ALA A 513 8.94 27.81 -8.40
N LEU A 514 9.28 27.49 -9.65
CA LEU A 514 9.73 28.47 -10.64
C LEU A 514 8.66 29.51 -10.96
N TRP A 515 7.38 29.13 -10.99
CA TRP A 515 6.29 30.09 -11.15
C TRP A 515 6.12 31.02 -9.94
N ARG A 516 6.30 30.51 -8.72
CA ARG A 516 6.31 31.34 -7.50
C ARG A 516 7.49 32.31 -7.50
N VAL A 517 8.67 31.84 -7.91
CA VAL A 517 9.87 32.68 -8.09
C VAL A 517 9.59 33.78 -9.12
N HIS A 518 9.03 33.41 -10.27
CA HIS A 518 8.68 34.36 -11.32
C HIS A 518 7.67 35.41 -10.84
N GLN A 519 6.64 34.99 -10.10
CA GLN A 519 5.67 35.90 -9.52
C GLN A 519 6.34 36.84 -8.51
N GLY A 520 7.16 36.34 -7.58
CA GLY A 520 7.90 37.17 -6.63
C GLY A 520 8.76 38.22 -7.34
N PHE A 521 9.51 37.80 -8.36
CA PHE A 521 10.31 38.70 -9.19
C PHE A 521 9.47 39.80 -9.85
N GLN A 522 8.29 39.46 -10.40
CA GLN A 522 7.37 40.45 -10.98
C GLN A 522 6.83 41.46 -9.96
N HIS A 523 6.74 41.08 -8.68
CA HIS A 523 6.33 41.97 -7.58
C HIS A 523 7.50 42.80 -7.00
N GLY A 524 8.70 42.65 -7.56
CA GLY A 524 9.90 43.35 -7.09
C GLY A 524 10.61 42.66 -5.92
N ASP A 525 10.26 41.39 -5.63
CA ASP A 525 11.02 40.56 -4.70
C ASP A 525 12.28 40.04 -5.41
N PHE A 526 13.29 40.90 -5.49
CA PHE A 526 14.62 40.58 -5.95
C PHE A 526 15.46 39.91 -4.85
N VAL A 527 16.46 39.13 -5.27
CA VAL A 527 17.48 38.48 -4.42
C VAL A 527 18.51 39.50 -3.89
N THR A 528 18.11 40.76 -3.73
CA THR A 528 18.96 41.83 -3.20
C THR A 528 18.52 42.18 -1.78
N LYS A 529 19.48 42.64 -0.97
CA LYS A 529 19.39 42.83 0.49
C LYS A 529 18.23 43.71 1.00
N GLU A 530 17.53 44.43 0.12
CA GLU A 530 16.53 45.45 0.46
C GLU A 530 15.09 45.09 0.03
N THR A 531 14.73 43.81 0.03
CA THR A 531 13.32 43.41 -0.17
C THR A 531 12.58 43.20 1.15
N LYS A 532 11.30 43.58 1.18
CA LYS A 532 10.43 43.48 2.37
C LYS A 532 10.00 42.04 2.67
N ASN A 533 10.15 41.13 1.72
CA ASN A 533 9.70 39.75 1.80
C ASN A 533 10.90 38.78 1.79
N ALA A 534 10.74 37.63 2.44
CA ALA A 534 11.79 36.63 2.69
C ALA A 534 12.21 35.80 1.46
N PHE A 535 12.19 36.38 0.25
CA PHE A 535 12.68 35.71 -0.95
C PHE A 535 14.21 35.75 -0.96
N ASN A 536 14.83 34.81 -0.23
CA ASN A 536 16.27 34.56 -0.05
C ASN A 536 17.18 35.81 -0.08
N GLN A 537 17.52 36.32 1.11
CA GLN A 537 18.63 37.27 1.27
C GLN A 537 19.96 36.53 1.03
N ILE A 538 20.56 36.72 -0.15
CA ILE A 538 21.96 36.39 -0.38
C ILE A 538 22.79 37.60 0.11
N ALA A 539 23.84 37.35 0.90
CA ALA A 539 24.75 38.41 1.34
C ALA A 539 25.47 39.02 0.11
N ASP A 540 25.74 40.32 0.13
CA ASP A 540 26.28 41.10 -1.01
C ASP A 540 27.52 40.43 -1.66
N ASP A 541 28.31 39.75 -0.84
CA ASP A 541 29.51 39.00 -1.16
C ASP A 541 29.27 37.81 -2.12
N GLN A 542 28.05 37.27 -2.20
CA GLN A 542 27.66 36.21 -3.15
C GLN A 542 26.86 36.74 -4.36
N ALA A 543 26.34 37.97 -4.32
CA ALA A 543 25.56 38.57 -5.42
C ALA A 543 26.42 39.37 -6.43
N LEU A 544 27.73 39.50 -6.19
CA LEU A 544 28.67 40.32 -6.98
C LEU A 544 29.35 39.56 -8.14
N GLU A 545 28.63 38.67 -8.83
CA GLU A 545 29.16 38.06 -10.06
C GLU A 545 29.44 39.10 -11.16
N HIS A 546 28.72 40.23 -11.12
CA HIS A 546 28.89 41.36 -12.05
C HIS A 546 30.14 42.23 -11.78
N VAL A 547 30.80 42.09 -10.62
CA VAL A 547 32.12 42.71 -10.36
C VAL A 547 33.27 41.84 -10.89
N ASN A 548 33.03 40.55 -11.15
CA ASN A 548 33.97 39.66 -11.84
C ASN A 548 33.97 39.83 -13.38
N LYS A 549 33.77 41.07 -13.87
CA LYS A 549 33.92 41.43 -15.29
C LYS A 549 35.37 41.35 -15.81
N SER A 550 36.31 40.77 -15.05
CA SER A 550 37.68 40.53 -15.49
C SER A 550 38.07 39.05 -15.40
N GLY A 551 37.31 38.20 -16.11
CA GLY A 551 37.81 36.90 -16.57
C GLY A 551 36.84 35.75 -16.35
N LYS A 552 36.60 34.99 -17.44
CA LYS A 552 35.68 33.84 -17.64
C LYS A 552 34.26 34.31 -17.97
N VAL A 553 33.73 34.21 -19.19
CA VAL A 553 33.62 33.08 -20.14
C VAL A 553 32.95 31.86 -19.49
N ALA A 554 31.67 31.68 -19.85
CA ALA A 554 30.77 30.55 -19.64
C ALA A 554 29.92 30.47 -18.35
N GLY A 555 28.60 30.62 -18.53
CA GLY A 555 27.55 29.78 -17.89
C GLY A 555 26.86 30.29 -16.62
N GLY A 556 25.51 30.29 -16.64
CA GLY A 556 24.62 30.44 -15.47
C GLY A 556 23.72 31.68 -15.59
N LEU A 557 22.42 31.64 -15.86
CA LEU A 557 21.40 30.58 -15.86
C LEU A 557 21.69 29.31 -16.66
#